data_AF-A0A1L8CPU7-F1
#
_entry.id   AF-A0A1L8CPU7-F1
#
_cell.length_a   1.000
_cell.length_b   1.000
_cell.length_c   1.000
_cell.angle_alpha   90.00
_cell.angle_beta   90.00
_cell.angle_gamma   90.00
#
_symmetry.space_group_name_H-M   'P 1'
#
loop_
_entity.id
_entity.type
_entity.pdbx_description
1 polymer ?
#
loop_
_entity_poly.entity_id
_entity_poly.type
_entity_poly.pdbx_seq_one_letter_code
_entity_poly.pdbx_strand_id
1 'polypeptide(L)'
;MNIDFALAPWGMAFAGFMYIMGNGAWMNHLARKNAWMGWLLWIISAAVVLVLGAAVEQNLAGKSDIWTILSGVSMENHWIIITLYALISIPGAASVLFGQAASWTQLAVLATTLIIFIPLGSQLQDPNDSRLMLSLGITLAVGGLMWLWSVMLDCDPEHKRKTVPVEEMDQ
;
A
#
# COMPACT_ATOMS: atom_id res chain seq x y z
N MET A 1 4.53 -16.34 24.82
CA MET A 1 5.16 -15.59 23.73
C MET A 1 5.46 -14.19 24.27
N ASN A 2 6.72 -13.86 24.53
CA ASN A 2 7.09 -12.49 24.91
C ASN A 2 7.14 -11.68 23.63
N ILE A 3 6.14 -10.83 23.41
CA ILE A 3 6.15 -9.88 22.30
C ILE A 3 7.12 -8.77 22.69
N ASP A 4 8.20 -8.63 21.92
CA ASP A 4 9.09 -7.48 22.10
C ASP A 4 8.46 -6.24 21.46
N PHE A 5 7.76 -5.45 22.28
CA PHE A 5 7.13 -4.22 21.83
C PHE A 5 8.13 -3.16 21.36
N ALA A 6 9.44 -3.31 21.62
CA ALA A 6 10.46 -2.43 21.06
C ALA A 6 10.51 -2.48 19.52
N LEU A 7 10.04 -3.58 18.93
CA LEU A 7 10.06 -3.81 17.48
C LEU A 7 8.79 -3.32 16.77
N ALA A 8 7.75 -2.94 17.53
CA ALA A 8 6.50 -2.43 16.97
C ALA A 8 6.67 -1.26 15.99
N PRO A 9 7.57 -0.27 16.21
CA PRO A 9 7.77 0.82 15.25
C PRO A 9 8.23 0.35 13.87
N TRP A 10 9.05 -0.70 13.79
CA TRP A 10 9.51 -1.27 12.53
C TRP A 10 8.37 -1.93 11.76
N GLY A 11 7.52 -2.70 12.44
CA GLY A 11 6.34 -3.31 11.83
C GLY A 11 5.35 -2.27 11.31
N MET A 12 5.08 -1.22 12.09
CA MET A 12 4.18 -0.13 11.67
C MET A 12 4.75 0.67 10.50
N ALA A 13 6.06 0.95 10.51
CA ALA A 13 6.72 1.63 9.39
C ALA A 13 6.71 0.79 8.12
N PHE A 14 6.96 -0.52 8.22
CA PHE A 14 6.87 -1.44 7.09
C PHE A 14 5.45 -1.53 6.53
N ALA A 15 4.43 -1.58 7.38
CA ALA A 15 3.02 -1.51 6.95
C ALA A 15 2.71 -0.21 6.20
N GLY A 16 3.21 0.93 6.69
CA GLY A 16 3.10 2.23 6.02
C GLY A 16 3.78 2.24 4.64
N PHE A 17 4.97 1.64 4.55
CA PHE A 17 5.69 1.51 3.29
C PHE A 17 4.94 0.63 2.28
N MET A 18 4.42 -0.52 2.72
CA MET A 18 3.58 -1.39 1.89
C MET A 18 2.35 -0.65 1.37
N TYR A 19 1.70 0.15 2.22
CA TYR A 19 0.57 0.99 1.84
C TYR A 19 0.92 1.94 0.70
N ILE A 20 2.03 2.67 0.86
CA ILE A 20 2.49 3.67 -0.11
C ILE A 20 2.84 3.02 -1.43
N MET A 21 3.65 1.95 -1.40
CA MET A 21 4.06 1.26 -2.63
C MET A 21 2.89 0.59 -3.33
N GLY A 22 1.99 -0.02 -2.56
CA GLY A 22 0.79 -0.69 -3.06
C GLY A 22 -0.11 0.26 -3.83
N ASN A 23 -0.53 1.34 -3.18
CA ASN A 23 -1.43 2.31 -3.79
C ASN A 23 -0.71 3.20 -4.81
N GLY A 24 0.54 3.59 -4.56
CA GLY A 24 1.36 4.41 -5.46
C GLY A 24 1.67 3.76 -6.81
N ALA A 25 1.82 2.42 -6.85
CA ALA A 25 1.94 1.66 -8.10
C ALA A 25 0.73 1.82 -9.03
N TRP A 26 -0.45 2.06 -8.46
CA TRP A 26 -1.68 2.33 -9.20
C TRP A 26 -1.92 3.83 -9.42
N MET A 27 -1.62 4.68 -8.44
CA MET A 27 -1.87 6.12 -8.49
C MET A 27 -0.81 6.88 -9.29
N ASN A 28 -0.77 6.64 -10.59
CA ASN A 28 0.10 7.36 -11.51
C ASN A 28 -0.50 7.41 -12.92
N HIS A 29 -0.07 8.39 -13.71
CA HIS A 29 -0.52 8.61 -15.09
C HIS A 29 -0.34 7.38 -16.01
N LEU A 30 0.67 6.54 -15.76
CA LEU A 30 0.91 5.35 -16.58
C LEU A 30 -0.18 4.29 -16.37
N ALA A 31 -0.49 4.00 -15.10
CA ALA A 31 -1.54 3.06 -14.72
C ALA A 31 -2.94 3.56 -15.12
N ARG A 32 -3.17 4.88 -15.05
CA ARG A 32 -4.40 5.54 -15.51
C ARG A 32 -4.63 5.39 -17.01
N LYS A 33 -3.56 5.51 -17.81
CA LYS A 33 -3.63 5.38 -19.27
C LYS A 33 -3.71 3.93 -19.72
N ASN A 34 -3.00 3.03 -19.03
CA ASN A 34 -2.98 1.61 -19.32
C ASN A 34 -2.90 0.79 -18.04
N ALA A 35 -4.01 0.14 -17.67
CA ALA A 35 -4.10 -0.69 -16.48
C ALA A 35 -3.04 -1.81 -16.43
N TRP A 36 -2.56 -2.28 -17.59
CA TRP A 36 -1.45 -3.24 -17.65
C TRP A 36 -0.16 -2.70 -17.03
N MET A 37 0.11 -1.40 -17.19
CA MET A 37 1.28 -0.77 -16.56
C MET A 37 1.12 -0.70 -15.04
N GLY A 38 -0.10 -0.51 -14.55
CA GLY A 38 -0.42 -0.62 -13.13
C GLY A 38 -0.09 -2.00 -12.57
N TRP A 39 -0.50 -3.07 -13.25
CA TRP A 39 -0.15 -4.44 -12.87
C TRP A 39 1.37 -4.69 -12.88
N LEU A 40 2.08 -4.20 -13.90
CA LEU A 40 3.53 -4.34 -14.00
C LEU A 40 4.25 -3.64 -12.83
N LEU A 41 3.89 -2.38 -12.57
CA LEU A 41 4.44 -1.62 -11.45
C LEU A 41 4.12 -2.30 -10.11
N TRP A 42 2.90 -2.79 -9.95
CA TRP A 42 2.44 -3.47 -8.74
C TRP A 42 3.19 -4.78 -8.46
N ILE A 43 3.48 -5.58 -9.49
CA ILE A 43 4.30 -6.80 -9.36
C ILE A 43 5.74 -6.45 -8.97
N ILE A 44 6.32 -5.43 -9.61
CA ILE A 44 7.68 -4.97 -9.30
C ILE A 44 7.74 -4.49 -7.85
N SER A 45 6.77 -3.69 -7.40
CA SER A 45 6.73 -3.22 -6.02
C SER A 45 6.45 -4.34 -5.02
N ALA A 46 5.67 -5.37 -5.38
CA ALA A 46 5.51 -6.56 -4.54
C ALA A 46 6.86 -7.27 -4.31
N ALA A 47 7.67 -7.42 -5.36
CA ALA A 47 9.01 -8.00 -5.24
C ALA A 47 9.93 -7.15 -4.34
N VAL A 48 9.88 -5.82 -4.47
CA VAL A 48 10.62 -4.90 -3.59
C VAL A 48 10.17 -5.03 -2.14
N VAL A 49 8.86 -5.10 -1.89
CA VAL A 49 8.29 -5.30 -0.55
C VAL A 49 8.75 -6.61 0.07
N LEU A 50 8.86 -7.70 -0.70
CA LEU A 50 9.37 -8.98 -0.19
C LEU A 50 10.83 -8.90 0.23
N VAL A 51 11.68 -8.28 -0.60
CA VAL A 51 13.10 -8.09 -0.27
C VAL A 51 13.27 -7.24 0.99
N LEU A 52 12.49 -6.16 1.12
CA LEU A 52 12.51 -5.31 2.30
C LEU A 52 11.93 -6.01 3.53
N GLY A 53 10.88 -6.81 3.37
CA GLY A 53 10.30 -7.62 4.45
C GLY A 53 11.32 -8.59 5.03
N ALA A 54 12.06 -9.29 4.18
CA ALA A 54 13.16 -10.16 4.60
C ALA A 54 14.28 -9.38 5.32
N ALA A 55 14.61 -8.17 4.86
CA ALA A 55 15.60 -7.31 5.51
C ALA A 55 15.13 -6.74 6.87
N VAL A 56 13.84 -6.47 7.02
CA VAL A 56 13.25 -6.10 8.32
C VAL A 56 13.32 -7.30 9.26
N GLU A 57 12.92 -8.49 8.81
CA GLU A 57 13.03 -9.73 9.61
C GLU A 57 14.47 -10.01 10.06
N GLN A 58 15.48 -9.74 9.22
CA GLN A 58 16.90 -9.82 9.58
C GLN A 58 17.28 -8.87 10.74
N ASN A 59 16.77 -7.64 10.74
CA ASN A 59 17.01 -6.69 11.84
C ASN A 59 16.27 -7.11 13.13
N LEU A 60 15.17 -7.85 13.00
CA LEU A 60 14.40 -8.39 14.11
C LEU A 60 15.00 -9.68 14.69
N ALA A 61 15.64 -10.53 13.87
CA ALA A 61 16.14 -11.86 14.24
C ALA A 61 17.63 -11.92 14.63
N GLY A 62 18.39 -10.83 14.40
CA GLY A 62 19.83 -10.79 14.66
C GLY A 62 20.67 -11.17 13.43
N LYS A 63 21.74 -10.40 13.21
CA LYS A 63 22.57 -10.35 11.98
C LYS A 63 22.96 -11.72 11.43
N SER A 64 22.33 -12.14 10.34
CA SER A 64 22.79 -13.21 9.44
C SER A 64 22.72 -12.74 7.98
N ASP A 65 23.42 -13.41 7.07
CA ASP A 65 23.67 -12.96 5.68
C ASP A 65 22.38 -12.94 4.81
N ILE A 66 22.21 -11.94 3.94
CA ILE A 66 20.92 -11.62 3.26
C ILE A 66 20.43 -12.78 2.38
N TRP A 67 21.36 -13.48 1.72
CA TRP A 67 21.04 -14.59 0.82
C TRP A 67 20.56 -15.84 1.55
N THR A 68 21.08 -16.11 2.75
CA THR A 68 20.73 -17.27 3.57
C THR A 68 19.33 -17.15 4.16
N ILE A 69 18.85 -15.91 4.33
CA ILE A 69 17.55 -15.55 4.89
C ILE A 69 16.47 -15.53 3.79
N LEU A 70 16.74 -15.04 2.58
CA LEU A 70 15.75 -15.17 1.49
C LEU A 70 15.36 -16.64 1.22
N SER A 71 16.32 -17.56 1.40
CA SER A 71 16.08 -19.01 1.36
C SER A 71 15.62 -19.64 2.69
N GLY A 72 15.72 -18.90 3.81
CA GLY A 72 15.50 -19.39 5.17
C GLY A 72 14.24 -18.84 5.86
N VAL A 73 13.66 -17.75 5.35
CA VAL A 73 12.37 -17.21 5.80
C VAL A 73 11.28 -18.19 5.38
N SER A 74 10.38 -18.51 6.32
CA SER A 74 9.28 -19.44 6.05
C SER A 74 8.49 -18.97 4.82
N MET A 75 8.09 -19.90 3.95
CA MET A 75 7.21 -19.56 2.83
C MET A 75 5.90 -18.93 3.33
N GLU A 76 5.50 -19.24 4.56
CA GLU A 76 4.35 -18.66 5.25
C GLU A 76 4.50 -17.15 5.47
N ASN A 77 5.66 -16.67 5.94
CA ASN A 77 5.89 -15.24 6.17
C ASN A 77 5.81 -14.44 4.86
N HIS A 78 6.43 -14.95 3.79
CA HIS A 78 6.33 -14.33 2.47
C HIS A 78 4.89 -14.28 1.98
N TRP A 79 4.13 -15.37 2.17
CA TRP A 79 2.73 -15.44 1.77
C TRP A 79 1.86 -14.42 2.53
N ILE A 80 2.08 -14.26 3.84
CA ILE A 80 1.39 -13.26 4.67
C ILE A 80 1.69 -11.85 4.14
N ILE A 81 2.96 -11.53 3.88
CA ILE A 81 3.37 -10.21 3.38
C ILE A 81 2.73 -9.92 2.01
N ILE A 82 2.77 -10.87 1.07
CA ILE A 82 2.17 -10.68 -0.26
C ILE A 82 0.65 -10.49 -0.15
N THR A 83 -0.02 -11.28 0.68
CA THR A 83 -1.47 -11.19 0.87
C THR A 83 -1.87 -9.86 1.49
N LEU A 84 -1.14 -9.41 2.52
CA LEU A 84 -1.35 -8.09 3.13
C LEU A 84 -1.10 -6.97 2.12
N TYR A 85 -0.02 -7.07 1.35
CA TYR A 85 0.30 -6.13 0.29
C TYR A 85 -0.82 -6.04 -0.76
N ALA A 86 -1.38 -7.18 -1.18
CA ALA A 86 -2.50 -7.20 -2.13
C ALA A 86 -3.75 -6.54 -1.55
N LEU A 87 -4.14 -6.87 -0.32
CA LEU A 87 -5.32 -6.31 0.33
C LEU A 87 -5.19 -4.79 0.53
N ILE A 88 -4.02 -4.32 0.95
CA ILE A 88 -3.81 -2.91 1.26
C ILE A 88 -3.70 -2.02 0.00
N SER A 89 -3.44 -2.63 -1.15
CA SER A 89 -3.37 -1.96 -2.46
C SER A 89 -4.75 -1.74 -3.11
N ILE A 90 -5.81 -2.35 -2.57
CA ILE A 90 -7.15 -2.36 -3.19
C ILE A 90 -7.69 -0.95 -3.46
N PRO A 91 -7.61 0.04 -2.55
CA PRO A 91 -8.18 1.37 -2.82
C PRO A 91 -7.63 1.99 -4.10
N GLY A 92 -6.30 2.03 -4.26
CA GLY A 92 -5.66 2.55 -5.47
C GLY A 92 -5.97 1.72 -6.71
N ALA A 93 -5.88 0.39 -6.61
CA ALA A 93 -6.15 -0.52 -7.73
C ALA A 93 -7.59 -0.38 -8.24
N ALA A 94 -8.58 -0.44 -7.34
CA ALA A 94 -9.99 -0.32 -7.67
C ALA A 94 -10.30 1.04 -8.32
N SER A 95 -9.78 2.13 -7.76
CA SER A 95 -10.00 3.46 -8.32
C SER A 95 -9.50 3.60 -9.76
N VAL A 96 -8.36 2.99 -10.10
CA VAL A 96 -7.83 3.00 -11.47
C VAL A 96 -8.61 2.07 -12.39
N LEU A 97 -8.87 0.83 -11.95
CA LEU A 97 -9.57 -0.17 -12.76
C LEU A 97 -11.02 0.23 -13.07
N PHE A 98 -11.68 0.94 -12.15
CA PHE A 98 -13.03 1.48 -12.36
C PHE A 98 -13.04 2.88 -13.00
N GLY A 99 -11.88 3.45 -13.34
CA GLY A 99 -11.80 4.78 -13.96
C GLY A 99 -12.41 5.89 -13.10
N GLN A 100 -12.18 5.84 -11.78
CA GLN A 100 -12.64 6.87 -10.85
C GLN A 100 -11.84 8.16 -11.02
N ALA A 101 -12.44 9.32 -10.75
CA ALA A 101 -11.72 10.59 -10.77
C ALA A 101 -10.57 10.59 -9.75
N ALA A 102 -9.54 11.42 -10.00
CA ALA A 102 -8.38 11.50 -9.12
C ALA A 102 -8.77 11.92 -7.68
N SER A 103 -9.73 12.83 -7.54
CA SER A 103 -10.25 13.26 -6.22
C SER A 103 -10.88 12.12 -5.42
N TRP A 104 -11.65 11.24 -6.06
CA TRP A 104 -12.23 10.06 -5.41
C TRP A 104 -11.17 9.03 -5.02
N THR A 105 -10.12 8.93 -5.83
CA THR A 105 -8.98 8.04 -5.56
C THR A 105 -8.18 8.54 -4.34
N GLN A 106 -7.92 9.84 -4.29
CA GLN A 106 -7.31 10.51 -3.13
C GLN A 106 -8.14 10.29 -1.87
N LEU A 107 -9.44 10.51 -1.94
CA LEU A 107 -10.33 10.32 -0.79
C LEU A 107 -10.31 8.87 -0.31
N ALA A 108 -10.42 7.89 -1.21
CA ALA A 108 -10.39 6.48 -0.85
C ALA A 108 -9.09 6.11 -0.12
N VAL A 109 -7.96 6.53 -0.67
CA VAL A 109 -6.64 6.22 -0.13
C VAL A 109 -6.38 6.97 1.18
N LEU A 110 -6.71 8.25 1.29
CA LEU A 110 -6.52 8.98 2.54
C LEU A 110 -7.46 8.50 3.63
N ALA A 111 -8.72 8.20 3.31
CA ALA A 111 -9.68 7.64 4.27
C ALA A 111 -9.21 6.28 4.80
N THR A 112 -8.72 5.40 3.93
CA THR A 112 -8.15 4.11 4.35
C THR A 112 -6.92 4.31 5.24
N THR A 113 -6.04 5.27 4.95
CA THR A 113 -4.90 5.58 5.83
C THR A 113 -5.37 5.97 7.24
N LEU A 114 -6.37 6.85 7.35
CA LEU A 114 -6.91 7.27 8.64
C LEU A 114 -7.56 6.10 9.40
N ILE A 115 -8.37 5.28 8.72
CA ILE A 115 -9.10 4.18 9.33
C ILE A 115 -8.16 3.07 9.83
N ILE A 116 -7.09 2.77 9.08
CA ILE A 116 -6.18 1.68 9.41
C ILE A 116 -5.09 2.14 10.39
N PHE A 117 -4.41 3.26 10.11
CA PHE A 117 -3.17 3.60 10.83
C PHE A 117 -3.41 4.32 12.16
N ILE A 118 -4.52 5.04 12.33
CA ILE A 118 -4.83 5.70 13.62
C ILE A 118 -4.97 4.65 14.74
N PRO A 119 -5.86 3.63 14.63
CA PRO A 119 -6.03 2.64 15.69
C PRO A 119 -4.90 1.61 15.76
N LEU A 120 -3.99 1.58 14.80
CA LEU A 120 -2.90 0.59 14.74
C LEU A 120 -2.06 0.55 16.03
N GLY A 121 -1.79 1.72 16.63
CA GLY A 121 -1.04 1.82 17.88
C GLY A 121 -1.73 1.10 19.03
N SER A 122 -3.01 1.38 19.25
CA SER A 122 -3.78 0.82 20.36
C SER A 122 -4.09 -0.67 20.17
N GLN A 123 -4.07 -1.17 18.92
CA GLN A 123 -4.23 -2.58 18.60
C GLN A 123 -3.02 -3.44 18.97
N LEU A 124 -1.84 -2.84 19.21
CA LEU A 124 -0.65 -3.58 19.61
C LEU A 124 -0.75 -4.17 21.03
N GLN A 125 -1.75 -3.77 21.84
CA GLN A 125 -1.99 -4.29 23.19
C GLN A 125 -0.76 -4.25 24.11
N ASP A 126 0.12 -3.28 23.92
CA ASP A 126 1.26 -3.07 24.82
C ASP A 126 0.72 -2.60 26.19
N PRO A 127 0.99 -3.34 27.28
CA PRO A 127 0.42 -3.07 28.60
C PRO A 127 0.95 -1.77 29.23
N ASN A 128 2.04 -1.19 28.70
CA ASN A 128 2.67 0.00 29.25
C ASN A 128 2.42 1.27 28.41
N ASP A 129 2.14 1.14 27.11
CA ASP A 129 1.93 2.29 26.22
C ASP A 129 1.03 1.91 25.03
N SER A 130 -0.05 2.64 24.80
CA SER A 130 -0.92 2.43 23.64
C SER A 130 -0.30 2.84 22.30
N ARG A 131 0.91 3.41 22.28
CA ARG A 131 1.68 3.80 21.08
C ARG A 131 0.91 4.66 20.09
N LEU A 132 -0.14 5.34 20.56
CA LEU A 132 -1.07 6.11 19.75
C LEU A 132 -0.37 7.31 19.10
N MET A 133 0.58 7.92 19.79
CA MET A 133 1.36 9.03 19.23
C MET A 133 2.23 8.58 18.04
N LEU A 134 2.79 7.37 18.12
CA LEU A 134 3.53 6.77 17.01
C LEU A 134 2.60 6.45 15.84
N SER A 135 1.40 5.91 16.11
CA SER A 135 0.42 5.58 15.08
C SER A 135 -0.09 6.83 14.36
N LEU A 136 -0.35 7.92 15.08
CA LEU A 136 -0.66 9.23 14.50
C LEU A 136 0.49 9.77 13.65
N GLY A 137 1.74 9.69 14.13
CA GLY A 137 2.91 10.11 13.37
C GLY A 137 3.04 9.36 12.04
N ILE A 138 2.88 8.04 12.07
CA ILE A 138 2.91 7.21 10.85
C ILE A 138 1.72 7.52 9.95
N THR A 139 0.52 7.72 10.51
CA THR A 139 -0.68 8.10 9.75
C THR A 139 -0.44 9.40 8.98
N LEU A 140 0.11 10.43 9.65
CA LEU A 140 0.42 11.71 9.02
C LEU A 140 1.50 11.58 7.95
N ALA A 141 2.55 10.79 8.21
CA ALA A 141 3.62 10.56 7.24
C ALA A 141 3.10 9.82 6.00
N VAL A 142 2.38 8.72 6.18
CA VAL A 142 1.81 7.91 5.09
C VAL A 142 0.77 8.72 4.32
N GLY A 143 -0.15 9.40 5.01
CA GLY A 143 -1.17 10.23 4.39
C GLY A 143 -0.57 11.40 3.61
N GLY A 144 0.41 12.09 4.19
CA GLY A 144 1.12 13.18 3.53
C GLY A 144 1.89 12.73 2.28
N LEU A 145 2.57 11.58 2.36
CA LEU A 145 3.26 10.98 1.20
C LEU A 145 2.28 10.57 0.11
N MET A 146 1.16 9.93 0.45
CA MET A 146 0.14 9.55 -0.52
C MET A 146 -0.55 10.74 -1.17
N TRP A 147 -0.79 11.80 -0.39
CA TRP A 147 -1.31 13.06 -0.93
C TRP A 147 -0.32 13.69 -1.91
N LEU A 148 0.96 13.81 -1.51
CA LEU A 148 2.03 14.32 -2.39
C LEU A 148 2.15 13.47 -3.66
N TRP A 149 2.15 12.15 -3.52
CA TRP A 149 2.22 11.20 -4.62
C TRP A 149 1.07 11.42 -5.62
N SER A 150 -0.15 11.57 -5.11
CA SER A 150 -1.31 11.83 -5.95
C SER A 150 -1.21 13.16 -6.69
N VAL A 151 -0.81 14.23 -6.01
CA VAL A 151 -0.66 15.56 -6.63
C VAL A 151 0.43 15.55 -7.71
N MET A 152 1.52 14.79 -7.52
CA MET A 152 2.64 14.77 -8.45
C MET A 152 2.47 13.82 -9.63
N LEU A 153 1.85 12.66 -9.43
CA LEU A 153 1.90 11.56 -10.39
C LEU A 153 0.54 11.13 -10.92
N ASP A 154 -0.55 11.37 -10.19
CA ASP A 154 -1.89 10.93 -10.56
C ASP A 154 -2.56 11.88 -11.56
N CYS A 155 -3.51 11.38 -12.34
CA CYS A 155 -4.25 12.18 -13.30
C CYS A 155 -5.68 11.66 -13.46
N ASP A 156 -6.58 12.50 -13.95
CA ASP A 156 -7.94 12.06 -14.25
C ASP A 156 -7.96 11.04 -15.41
N PRO A 157 -8.92 10.09 -15.37
CA PRO A 157 -9.07 9.10 -16.43
C PRO A 157 -9.49 9.75 -17.75
N GLU A 158 -8.88 9.30 -18.85
CA GLU A 158 -9.32 9.68 -20.19
C GLU A 158 -10.73 9.14 -20.43
N HIS A 159 -11.72 10.03 -20.48
CA HIS A 159 -13.10 9.66 -20.78
C HIS A 159 -13.19 9.32 -22.27
N LYS A 160 -13.01 8.05 -22.62
CA LYS A 160 -13.38 7.55 -23.95
C LYS A 160 -14.91 7.58 -24.04
N ARG A 161 -15.44 8.67 -24.58
CA ARG A 161 -16.86 8.80 -24.92
C ARG A 161 -17.22 7.58 -25.77
N LYS A 162 -18.01 6.65 -25.23
CA LYS A 162 -18.70 5.66 -26.06
C LYS A 162 -19.59 6.50 -26.97
N THR A 163 -19.14 6.73 -28.20
CA THR A 163 -19.99 7.18 -29.29
C THR A 163 -20.98 6.05 -29.48
N VAL A 164 -22.14 6.16 -28.85
CA VAL A 164 -23.31 5.37 -29.25
C VAL A 164 -23.49 5.70 -30.74
N PRO A 165 -23.40 4.72 -31.65
CA PRO A 165 -23.74 4.98 -33.04
C PRO A 165 -25.17 5.52 -33.05
N VAL A 166 -25.35 6.69 -33.68
CA VAL A 166 -26.63 7.44 -33.72
C VAL A 166 -27.67 6.74 -34.60
N GLU A 167 -27.50 5.45 -34.90
CA GLU A 167 -28.41 4.67 -35.73
C GLU A 167 -29.61 4.09 -34.94
N GLU A 168 -29.61 4.16 -33.60
CA GLU A 168 -30.71 3.63 -32.76
C GLU A 168 -31.62 4.71 -32.15
N MET A 169 -31.46 6.00 -32.51
CA MET A 169 -32.33 7.07 -31.98
C MET A 169 -33.58 7.37 -32.84
N ASP A 170 -33.71 6.76 -34.02
CA ASP A 170 -34.79 7.03 -34.99
C ASP A 170 -35.66 5.79 -35.33
N GLN A 171 -35.82 4.83 -34.40
CA GLN A 171 -36.84 3.77 -34.51
C GLN A 171 -37.94 3.87 -33.46
#